data_AF-A0A3A4QPS7-F1
#
_entry.id   AF-A0A3A4QPS7-F1
#
_cell.length_a   1.000
_cell.length_b   1.000
_cell.length_c   1.000
_cell.angle_alpha   90.00
_cell.angle_beta   90.00
_cell.angle_gamma   90.00
#
_symmetry.space_group_name_H-M   'P 1'
#
loop_
_entity.id
_entity.type
_entity.pdbx_description
1 polymer ?
#
loop_
_entity_poly.entity_id
_entity_poly.type
_entity_poly.pdbx_seq_one_letter_code
_entity_poly.pdbx_strand_id
1 'polypeptide(L)'
;MIGENKKMPKYTLIGGRITLVLLLVLGVMILRNCVNSYIYGTNTEPEELGRYYDLGREHGAQAARGVSVRQPEITHSLLRKTYQRGYRDGWDGAHRKENTLSEHPGSSGKEL
;
A
#
# COMPACT_ATOMS: atom_id res chain seq x y z
N MET A 1 -59.93 16.57 9.28
CA MET A 1 -59.87 15.30 10.03
C MET A 1 -58.84 14.41 9.33
N ILE A 2 -57.64 14.31 9.90
CA ILE A 2 -56.56 13.47 9.37
C ILE A 2 -56.95 12.02 9.62
N GLY A 3 -57.23 11.32 8.52
CA GLY A 3 -57.75 9.96 8.49
C GLY A 3 -56.89 9.01 9.30
N GLU A 4 -57.55 8.40 10.27
CA GLU A 4 -57.47 7.00 10.65
C GLU A 4 -56.09 6.35 10.69
N ASN A 5 -55.70 5.99 11.91
CA ASN A 5 -54.72 5.02 12.34
C ASN A 5 -54.63 3.77 11.44
N LYS A 6 -54.00 3.88 10.27
CA LYS A 6 -53.62 2.75 9.45
C LYS A 6 -52.46 2.07 10.16
N LYS A 7 -52.79 1.15 11.09
CA LYS A 7 -51.82 0.32 11.82
C LYS A 7 -50.90 -0.32 10.78
N MET A 8 -49.68 0.20 10.66
CA MET A 8 -48.69 -0.36 9.76
C MET A 8 -48.53 -1.84 10.13
N PRO A 9 -48.46 -2.77 9.14
CA PRO A 9 -48.25 -4.18 9.41
C PRO A 9 -47.02 -4.32 10.31
N LYS A 10 -47.11 -5.12 11.38
CA LYS A 10 -46.02 -5.27 12.37
C LYS A 10 -44.69 -5.64 11.71
N TYR A 11 -44.75 -6.41 10.61
CA TYR A 11 -43.59 -6.79 9.79
C TYR A 11 -42.92 -5.59 9.12
N THR A 12 -43.66 -4.57 8.71
CA THR A 12 -43.13 -3.33 8.11
C THR A 12 -42.39 -2.48 9.14
N LEU A 13 -42.87 -2.44 10.39
CA LEU A 13 -42.18 -1.76 11.49
C LEU A 13 -40.86 -2.46 11.87
N ILE A 14 -40.84 -3.80 11.85
CA ILE A 14 -39.63 -4.59 12.12
C ILE A 14 -38.62 -4.44 10.98
N GLY A 15 -39.09 -4.53 9.73
CA GLY A 15 -38.26 -4.33 8.55
C GLY A 15 -37.60 -2.95 8.55
N GLY A 16 -38.35 -1.88 8.86
CA GLY A 16 -37.81 -0.53 8.95
C GLY A 16 -36.69 -0.39 10.00
N ARG A 17 -36.84 -1.03 11.17
CA ARG A 17 -35.80 -1.02 12.22
C ARG A 17 -34.55 -1.77 11.77
N ILE A 18 -34.70 -2.91 11.12
CA ILE A 18 -33.56 -3.70 10.60
C ILE A 18 -32.80 -2.91 9.53
N THR A 19 -33.52 -2.28 8.59
CA THR A 19 -32.91 -1.45 7.55
C THR A 19 -32.16 -0.26 8.14
N LEU A 20 -32.71 0.39 9.18
CA LEU A 20 -32.04 1.49 9.87
C LEU A 20 -30.71 1.03 10.52
N VAL A 21 -30.72 -0.14 11.17
CA VAL A 21 -29.51 -0.72 11.77
C VAL A 21 -28.47 -1.04 10.69
N LEU A 22 -28.88 -1.62 9.57
CA LEU A 22 -28.00 -1.89 8.43
C LEU A 22 -27.38 -0.60 7.86
N LEU A 23 -28.18 0.45 7.68
CA LEU A 23 -27.69 1.75 7.23
C LEU A 23 -26.71 2.38 8.21
N LEU A 24 -26.95 2.26 9.52
CA LEU A 24 -26.01 2.72 10.54
C LEU A 24 -24.68 1.96 10.50
N VAL A 25 -24.72 0.63 10.36
CA VAL A 25 -23.50 -0.19 10.25
C VAL A 25 -22.71 0.18 9.00
N LEU A 26 -23.37 0.30 7.85
CA LEU A 26 -22.75 0.74 6.61
C LEU A 26 -22.17 2.15 6.74
N GLY A 27 -22.91 3.06 7.38
CA GLY A 27 -22.45 4.42 7.67
C GLY A 27 -21.16 4.41 8.50
N VAL A 28 -21.11 3.64 9.59
CA VAL A 28 -19.90 3.51 10.42
C VAL A 28 -18.72 2.93 9.63
N MET A 29 -18.94 1.94 8.77
CA MET A 29 -17.87 1.39 7.91
C MET A 29 -17.35 2.43 6.92
N ILE A 30 -18.24 3.21 6.30
CA ILE A 30 -17.86 4.29 5.38
C ILE A 30 -17.09 5.38 6.14
N LEU A 31 -17.58 5.84 7.30
CA LEU A 31 -16.87 6.81 8.13
C LEU A 31 -15.48 6.31 8.53
N ARG A 32 -15.34 5.05 8.93
CA ARG A 32 -14.03 4.46 9.23
C ARG A 32 -13.09 4.49 8.03
N ASN A 33 -13.58 4.15 6.84
CA ASN A 33 -12.79 4.22 5.62
C ASN A 33 -12.43 5.66 5.24
N CYS A 34 -13.34 6.62 5.40
CA CYS A 34 -13.08 8.03 5.13
C CYS A 34 -12.06 8.62 6.10
N VAL A 35 -12.17 8.33 7.40
CA VAL A 35 -11.20 8.77 8.42
C VAL A 35 -9.84 8.14 8.18
N ASN A 36 -9.80 6.84 7.88
CA ASN A 36 -8.56 6.17 7.48
C ASN A 36 -7.95 6.83 6.25
N SER A 37 -8.70 6.98 5.14
CA SER A 37 -8.20 7.65 3.94
C SER A 37 -7.76 9.10 4.18
N TYR A 38 -8.45 9.83 5.06
CA TYR A 38 -8.07 11.20 5.42
C TYR A 38 -6.77 11.20 6.23
N ILE A 39 -6.69 10.44 7.32
CA ILE A 39 -5.48 10.30 8.13
C ILE A 39 -4.29 9.82 7.28
N TYR A 40 -4.51 8.83 6.42
CA TYR A 40 -3.47 8.30 5.52
C TYR A 40 -3.14 9.26 4.37
N GLY A 41 -4.10 10.08 3.91
CA GLY A 41 -3.90 11.06 2.86
C GLY A 41 -3.21 12.35 3.33
N THR A 42 -3.43 12.77 4.58
CA THR A 42 -2.89 14.02 5.13
C THR A 42 -1.57 13.84 5.89
N ASN A 43 -1.32 12.67 6.49
CA ASN A 43 -0.11 12.46 7.32
C ASN A 43 1.02 11.72 6.61
N THR A 44 0.80 11.18 5.41
CA THR A 44 1.92 10.59 4.66
C THR A 44 2.57 11.67 3.82
N GLU A 45 3.56 12.35 4.39
CA GLU A 45 4.35 13.35 3.69
C GLU A 45 5.04 12.70 2.47
N PRO A 46 5.06 13.36 1.29
CA PRO A 46 5.76 12.84 0.12
C PRO A 46 7.23 12.53 0.39
N GLU A 47 7.84 13.22 1.36
CA GLU A 47 9.19 12.98 1.84
C GLU A 47 9.34 11.61 2.51
N GLU A 48 8.37 11.17 3.32
CA GLU A 48 8.40 9.81 3.89
C GLU A 48 8.21 8.74 2.83
N LEU A 49 7.37 8.98 1.82
CA LEU A 49 7.23 8.08 0.68
C LEU A 49 8.56 7.92 -0.06
N GLY A 50 9.26 9.02 -0.33
CA GLY A 50 10.58 9.02 -0.95
C GLY A 50 11.59 8.23 -0.10
N ARG A 51 11.66 8.50 1.20
CA ARG A 51 12.58 7.82 2.12
C ARG A 51 12.36 6.31 2.14
N TYR A 52 11.10 5.85 2.19
CA TYR A 52 10.79 4.42 2.18
C TYR A 52 11.01 3.76 0.81
N TYR A 53 10.82 4.50 -0.29
CA TYR A 53 11.18 4.03 -1.62
C TYR A 53 12.70 3.80 -1.72
N ASP A 54 13.51 4.78 -1.32
CA ASP A 54 14.96 4.71 -1.38
C ASP A 54 15.51 3.61 -0.46
N LEU A 55 14.99 3.51 0.76
CA LEU A 55 15.30 2.42 1.69
C LEU A 55 15.01 1.04 1.08
N GLY A 56 13.84 0.91 0.43
CA GLY A 56 13.49 -0.29 -0.32
C GLY A 56 14.52 -0.59 -1.40
N ARG A 57 14.86 0.42 -2.22
CA ARG A 57 15.80 0.29 -3.33
C ARG A 57 17.19 -0.15 -2.89
N GLU A 58 17.71 0.43 -1.82
CA GLU A 58 19.00 0.03 -1.27
C GLU A 58 18.98 -1.41 -0.76
N HIS A 59 17.94 -1.78 -0.01
CA HIS A 59 17.77 -3.14 0.50
C HIS A 59 17.67 -4.16 -0.64
N GLY A 60 16.92 -3.84 -1.69
CA GLY A 60 16.79 -4.67 -2.88
C GLY A 60 18.13 -4.88 -3.61
N ALA A 61 18.90 -3.80 -3.78
CA ALA A 61 20.21 -3.85 -4.42
C ALA A 61 21.25 -4.63 -3.58
N GLN A 62 21.19 -4.53 -2.24
CA GLN A 62 22.05 -5.30 -1.33
C GLN A 62 21.69 -6.78 -1.34
N ALA A 63 20.39 -7.08 -1.31
CA ALA A 63 19.92 -8.46 -1.32
C ALA A 63 20.23 -9.17 -2.65
N ALA A 64 20.21 -8.46 -3.78
CA ALA A 64 20.66 -8.99 -5.07
C ALA A 64 22.15 -9.35 -5.08
N ARG A 65 22.96 -8.71 -4.22
CA ARG A 65 24.38 -9.05 -4.00
C ARG A 65 24.58 -10.15 -2.94
N GLY A 66 23.50 -10.78 -2.47
CA GLY A 66 23.54 -11.84 -1.47
C GLY A 66 23.66 -11.37 -0.02
N VAL A 67 23.52 -10.07 0.25
CA VAL A 67 23.54 -9.54 1.63
C VAL A 67 22.14 -9.70 2.24
N SER A 68 22.03 -10.41 3.37
CA SER A 68 20.74 -10.53 4.05
C SER A 68 20.36 -9.21 4.72
N VAL A 69 19.28 -8.59 4.26
CA VAL A 69 18.79 -7.33 4.83
C VAL A 69 17.52 -7.58 5.64
N ARG A 70 17.49 -7.09 6.89
CA ARG A 70 16.29 -7.17 7.73
C ARG A 70 15.26 -6.17 7.22
N GLN A 71 14.10 -6.67 6.81
CA GLN A 71 13.01 -5.80 6.37
C GLN A 71 12.45 -5.02 7.57
N PRO A 72 12.19 -3.70 7.41
CA PRO A 72 11.56 -2.91 8.44
C PRO A 72 10.11 -3.36 8.66
N GLU A 73 9.64 -3.29 9.91
CA GLU A 73 8.24 -3.57 10.24
C GLU A 73 7.39 -2.33 9.91
N ILE A 74 6.89 -2.27 8.67
CA ILE A 74 6.10 -1.14 8.19
C ILE A 74 4.61 -1.42 8.42
N THR A 75 4.03 -0.75 9.42
CA THR A 75 2.60 -0.82 9.74
C THR A 75 1.73 -0.05 8.73
N HIS A 76 2.29 1.00 8.11
CA HIS A 76 1.57 1.82 7.14
C HIS A 76 1.52 1.16 5.75
N SER A 77 0.32 0.90 5.26
CA SER A 77 0.10 0.14 4.02
C SER A 77 0.68 0.82 2.77
N LEU A 78 0.58 2.15 2.68
CA LEU A 78 1.13 2.93 1.57
C LEU A 78 2.66 2.90 1.57
N LEU A 79 3.28 3.07 2.74
CA LEU A 79 4.74 3.06 2.88
C LEU A 79 5.30 1.68 2.59
N ARG A 80 4.57 0.63 3.01
CA ARG A 80 4.93 -0.76 2.67
C ARG A 80 4.91 -1.01 1.17
N LYS A 81 3.87 -0.54 0.45
CA LYS A 81 3.81 -0.67 -1.01
C LYS A 81 4.95 0.09 -1.69
N THR A 82 5.24 1.30 -1.23
CA THR A 82 6.33 2.13 -1.77
C THR A 82 7.70 1.49 -1.54
N TYR A 83 7.95 0.97 -0.34
CA TYR A 83 9.15 0.20 -0.02
C TYR A 83 9.31 -1.04 -0.89
N GLN A 84 8.24 -1.83 -1.07
CA GLN A 84 8.28 -3.04 -1.92
C GLN A 84 8.59 -2.70 -3.38
N ARG A 85 8.03 -1.60 -3.89
CA ARG A 85 8.33 -1.10 -5.24
C ARG A 85 9.81 -0.74 -5.36
N GLY A 86 10.34 0.04 -4.43
CA GLY A 86 11.76 0.38 -4.39
C GLY A 86 12.65 -0.85 -4.33
N TYR A 87 12.33 -1.82 -3.46
CA TYR A 87 13.05 -3.09 -3.32
C TYR A 87 13.15 -3.85 -4.63
N ARG A 88 12.04 -3.99 -5.36
CA ARG A 88 12.06 -4.65 -6.66
C ARG A 88 12.93 -3.90 -7.67
N ASP A 89 12.78 -2.58 -7.75
CA ASP A 89 13.56 -1.76 -8.69
C ASP A 89 15.08 -1.85 -8.39
N GLY A 90 15.47 -1.89 -7.11
CA GLY A 90 16.85 -2.06 -6.68
C GLY A 90 17.41 -3.45 -6.99
N TRP A 91 16.62 -4.50 -6.79
CA TRP A 91 16.98 -5.88 -7.10
C TRP A 91 17.19 -6.08 -8.61
N ASP A 92 16.20 -5.67 -9.41
CA ASP A 92 16.23 -5.79 -10.87
C ASP A 92 17.37 -4.95 -11.48
N GLY A 93 17.60 -3.74 -10.95
CA GLY A 93 18.68 -2.86 -11.38
C GLY A 93 20.07 -3.40 -11.09
N ALA A 94 20.26 -4.12 -9.98
CA ALA A 94 21.53 -4.75 -9.63
C ALA A 94 21.88 -5.90 -10.59
N HIS A 95 20.92 -6.76 -10.91
CA HIS A 95 21.13 -7.85 -11.88
C HIS A 95 21.31 -7.35 -13.32
N ARG A 96 20.66 -6.24 -13.69
CA ARG A 96 20.87 -5.62 -15.02
C ARG A 96 22.29 -5.09 -15.19
N LYS A 97 22.87 -4.48 -14.14
CA LYS A 97 24.26 -3.99 -14.13
C LYS A 97 25.27 -5.13 -14.17
N GLU A 98 25.00 -6.23 -13.49
CA GLU A 98 25.87 -7.41 -13.50
C GLU A 98 25.94 -8.05 -14.89
N ASN A 99 24.81 -8.16 -15.58
CA ASN A 99 24.77 -8.67 -16.96
C ASN A 99 25.49 -7.75 -17.96
N THR A 100 25.45 -6.42 -17.78
CA THR A 100 26.19 -5.49 -18.65
C THR A 100 27.70 -5.47 -18.41
N LEU A 101 28.16 -5.80 -17.19
CA LEU A 101 29.58 -5.91 -16.88
C LEU A 101 30.18 -7.25 -17.34
N SER A 102 29.34 -8.28 -17.44
CA SER A 102 29.73 -9.63 -17.86
C SER A 102 29.85 -9.79 -19.39
N GLU A 103 29.34 -8.83 -20.18
CA GLU A 103 29.44 -8.83 -21.65
C GLU A 103 30.77 -8.24 -22.20
N HIS A 104 31.70 -7.82 -21.33
CA HIS A 104 33.08 -7.49 -21.75
C HIS A 104 34.12 -8.46 -21.17
N PRO A 105 34.19 -9.73 -21.63
CA PRO A 105 35.42 -10.50 -21.52
C PRO A 105 36.36 -10.06 -22.66
N GLY A 106 37.38 -9.28 -22.34
CA GLY A 106 38.55 -9.13 -23.20
C GLY A 106 38.56 -7.94 -24.16
N SER A 107 39.15 -6.84 -23.71
CA SER A 107 40.10 -6.10 -24.55
C SER A 107 41.08 -5.37 -23.64
N SER A 108 41.93 -6.16 -22.98
CA SER A 108 43.18 -5.68 -22.41
C SER A 108 44.29 -6.49 -23.08
N GLY A 109 45.19 -5.78 -23.74
CA GLY A 109 46.36 -6.35 -24.39
C GLY A 109 46.53 -5.87 -25.82
N LYS A 110 47.13 -4.69 -26.00
CA LYS A 110 48.43 -4.55 -26.68
C LYS A 110 49.17 -3.35 -26.09
N GLU A 111 50.17 -3.66 -25.28
CA GLU A 111 51.40 -2.87 -25.23
C GLU A 111 52.11 -2.97 -26.59
N LEU A 112 52.88 -1.92 -26.89
CA LEU A 112 53.70 -1.59 -28.08
C LEU A 112 53.07 -0.58 -29.03
#